data_AF-A0AAJ1UV73-F1
#
_entry.id   AF-A0AAJ1UV73-F1
#
_cell.length_a   1.000
_cell.length_b   1.000
_cell.length_c   1.000
_cell.angle_alpha   90.00
_cell.angle_beta   90.00
_cell.angle_gamma   90.00
#
_symmetry.space_group_name_H-M   'P 1'
#
loop_
_entity.id
_entity.type
_entity.pdbx_description
1 polymer ?
#
loop_
_entity_poly.entity_id
_entity_poly.type
_entity_poly.pdbx_seq_one_letter_code
_entity_poly.pdbx_strand_id
1 'polypeptide(L)'
;MAVQKPVDIRAVTNEIVRRLNEDVRRIRNIETRMDRIDSSISTLEDTILGQLNDLKIDLEKLGNKINSLMDRLSGMENEIMRINKELGKTATKAELKQIESYVDILNPITSKFVTKDELERIMEERIKRLNLILKR
;
A
#
# COMPACT_ATOMS: atom_id res chain seq x y z
N MET A 1 -88.59 26.83 22.65
CA MET A 1 -87.26 27.26 23.13
C MET A 1 -86.76 26.19 24.11
N ALA A 2 -85.72 25.44 23.75
CA ALA A 2 -85.21 24.37 24.61
C ALA A 2 -84.54 25.00 25.85
N VAL A 3 -85.10 24.74 27.03
CA VAL A 3 -84.52 25.17 28.30
C VAL A 3 -83.21 24.43 28.49
N GLN A 4 -82.09 25.13 28.34
CA GLN A 4 -80.77 24.61 28.72
C GLN A 4 -80.81 24.29 30.21
N LYS A 5 -80.63 23.01 30.56
CA LYS A 5 -80.45 22.59 31.95
C LYS A 5 -79.30 23.39 32.55
N PRO A 6 -79.43 23.87 33.80
CA PRO A 6 -78.34 24.61 34.43
C PRO A 6 -77.09 23.74 34.44
N VAL A 7 -75.99 24.27 33.91
CA VAL A 7 -74.70 23.59 33.93
C VAL A 7 -74.34 23.35 35.38
N ASP A 8 -74.23 22.09 35.77
CA ASP A 8 -73.78 21.73 37.11
C ASP A 8 -72.27 22.01 37.21
N ILE A 9 -71.96 23.20 37.74
CA ILE A 9 -70.58 23.67 37.95
C ILE A 9 -69.79 22.64 38.75
N ARG A 10 -70.41 21.92 39.70
CA ARG A 10 -69.72 20.89 40.50
C ARG A 10 -69.30 19.70 39.65
N ALA A 11 -70.14 19.27 38.71
CA ALA A 11 -69.82 18.20 37.78
C ALA A 11 -68.64 18.58 36.87
N VAL A 12 -68.63 19.82 36.36
CA VAL A 12 -67.52 20.35 35.54
C VAL A 12 -66.23 20.45 36.35
N THR A 13 -66.28 20.98 37.58
CA THR A 13 -65.11 21.06 38.46
C THR A 13 -64.56 19.67 38.79
N ASN A 14 -65.41 18.68 39.08
CA ASN A 14 -64.99 17.31 39.33
C ASN A 14 -64.29 16.69 38.12
N GLU A 15 -64.79 16.94 36.92
CA GLU A 15 -64.17 16.47 35.68
C GLU A 15 -62.82 17.15 35.41
N ILE A 16 -62.70 18.45 35.67
CA ILE A 16 -61.41 19.17 35.58
C ILE A 16 -60.40 18.58 36.58
N VAL A 17 -60.80 18.36 37.83
CA VAL A 17 -59.95 17.75 38.86
C VAL A 17 -59.52 16.34 38.45
N ARG A 18 -60.43 15.54 37.87
CA ARG A 18 -60.12 14.20 37.35
C ARG A 18 -59.06 14.28 36.25
N ARG A 19 -59.23 15.16 35.27
CA ARG A 19 -58.28 15.37 34.17
C ARG A 19 -56.92 15.85 34.66
N LEU A 20 -56.89 16.84 35.56
CA LEU A 20 -55.64 17.32 36.16
C LEU A 20 -54.89 16.20 36.88
N ASN A 21 -55.59 15.34 37.62
CA ASN A 21 -54.97 14.19 38.28
C ASN A 21 -54.46 13.12 37.31
N GLU A 22 -55.10 12.96 36.15
CA GLU A 22 -54.60 12.10 35.08
C GLU A 22 -53.35 12.71 34.42
N ASP A 23 -53.37 14.01 34.15
CA ASP A 23 -52.25 14.72 33.53
C ASP A 23 -51.03 14.78 34.44
N VAL A 24 -51.20 15.00 35.75
CA VAL A 24 -50.09 14.90 36.72
C VAL A 24 -49.45 13.50 36.71
N ARG A 25 -50.25 12.44 36.58
CA ARG A 25 -49.73 11.08 36.45
C ARG A 25 -48.98 10.88 35.13
N ARG A 26 -49.49 11.44 34.03
CA ARG A 26 -48.81 11.40 32.72
C ARG A 26 -47.49 12.16 32.76
N ILE A 27 -47.44 13.34 33.38
CA ILE A 27 -46.22 14.15 33.52
C ILE A 27 -45.15 13.36 34.28
N ARG A 28 -45.46 12.76 35.43
CA ARG A 28 -44.49 11.93 36.16
C ARG A 28 -43.95 10.77 35.33
N ASN A 29 -44.83 10.12 34.55
CA ASN A 29 -44.40 9.05 33.65
C ASN A 29 -43.48 9.57 32.53
N ILE A 30 -43.71 10.79 32.04
CA ILE A 30 -42.84 11.44 31.05
C ILE A 30 -41.50 11.80 31.69
N GLU A 31 -41.49 12.40 32.88
CA GLU A 31 -40.25 12.73 33.63
C GLU A 31 -39.39 11.47 33.83
N THR A 32 -39.98 10.39 34.33
CA THR A 32 -39.25 9.12 34.51
C THR A 32 -38.71 8.55 33.19
N ARG A 33 -39.42 8.77 32.07
CA ARG A 33 -38.93 8.35 30.74
C ARG A 33 -37.82 9.27 30.24
N MET A 34 -37.90 10.56 30.53
CA MET A 34 -36.87 11.55 30.21
C MET A 34 -35.56 11.18 30.91
N ASP A 35 -35.60 10.90 32.21
CA ASP A 35 -34.40 10.49 32.98
C ASP A 35 -33.73 9.24 32.40
N ARG A 36 -34.54 8.27 31.93
CA ARG A 36 -34.03 7.06 31.27
C ARG A 36 -33.41 7.36 29.90
N ILE A 37 -33.99 8.30 29.15
CA ILE A 37 -33.45 8.73 27.87
C ILE A 37 -32.13 9.45 28.08
N ASP A 38 -32.06 10.37 29.04
CA ASP A 38 -30.83 11.10 29.37
C ASP A 38 -29.71 10.14 29.77
N SER A 39 -30.02 9.16 30.63
CA SER A 39 -29.06 8.11 31.00
C SER A 39 -28.61 7.27 29.79
N SER A 40 -29.54 6.93 28.88
CA SER A 40 -29.24 6.19 27.65
C SER A 40 -28.36 7.01 26.71
N ILE A 41 -28.60 8.32 26.60
CA ILE A 41 -27.80 9.22 25.78
C ILE A 41 -26.38 9.32 26.35
N SER A 42 -26.21 9.54 27.66
CA SER A 42 -24.88 9.63 28.27
C SER A 42 -24.06 8.36 28.05
N THR A 43 -24.66 7.17 28.24
CA THR A 43 -23.96 5.91 27.99
C THR A 43 -23.61 5.69 26.51
N LEU A 44 -24.46 6.14 25.60
CA LEU A 44 -24.22 6.09 24.16
C LEU A 44 -23.09 7.05 23.76
N GLU A 45 -23.07 8.26 24.31
CA GLU A 45 -21.97 9.22 24.13
C GLU A 45 -20.63 8.64 24.59
N ASP A 46 -20.58 8.08 25.79
CA ASP A 46 -19.37 7.43 26.34
C ASP A 46 -18.90 6.28 25.44
N THR A 47 -19.83 5.45 24.96
CA THR A 47 -19.52 4.32 24.07
C THR A 47 -18.97 4.81 22.72
N ILE A 48 -19.59 5.83 22.12
CA ILE A 48 -19.16 6.39 20.84
C ILE A 48 -17.78 7.03 20.98
N LEU A 49 -17.54 7.80 22.05
CA LEU A 49 -16.24 8.40 22.32
C LEU A 49 -15.15 7.34 22.49
N GLY A 50 -15.46 6.25 23.20
CA GLY A 50 -14.57 5.08 23.30
C GLY A 50 -14.23 4.48 21.94
N GLN A 51 -15.26 4.16 21.14
CA GLN A 51 -15.09 3.58 19.81
C GLN A 51 -14.32 4.49 18.84
N LEU A 52 -14.53 5.81 18.90
CA LEU A 52 -13.79 6.77 18.08
C LEU A 52 -12.31 6.83 18.46
N ASN A 53 -11.99 6.73 19.75
CA ASN A 53 -10.60 6.67 20.21
C ASN A 53 -9.92 5.38 19.76
N ASP A 54 -10.59 4.24 19.89
CA ASP A 54 -10.06 2.95 19.43
C ASP A 54 -9.81 2.95 17.92
N LEU A 55 -10.77 3.46 17.15
CA LEU A 55 -10.64 3.60 15.69
C LEU A 55 -9.45 4.49 15.31
N LYS A 56 -9.26 5.61 16.02
CA LYS A 56 -8.11 6.50 15.81
C LYS A 56 -6.79 5.78 16.03
N ILE A 57 -6.67 5.04 17.14
CA ILE A 57 -5.47 4.26 17.46
C ILE A 57 -5.21 3.21 16.38
N ASP A 58 -6.24 2.53 15.90
CA ASP A 58 -6.08 1.50 14.88
C ASP A 58 -5.70 2.08 13.50
N LEU A 59 -6.22 3.26 13.15
CA LEU A 59 -5.77 3.99 11.95
C LEU A 59 -4.30 4.41 12.05
N GLU A 60 -3.85 4.89 13.22
CA GLU A 60 -2.45 5.24 13.45
C GLU A 60 -1.54 4.00 13.32
N LYS A 61 -1.94 2.86 13.91
CA LYS A 61 -1.23 1.58 13.75
C LYS A 61 -1.17 1.13 12.29
N LEU A 62 -2.27 1.29 11.55
CA LEU A 62 -2.32 0.95 10.13
C LEU A 62 -1.37 1.83 9.32
N GLY A 63 -1.36 3.15 9.58
CA GLY A 63 -0.42 4.08 8.97
C GLY A 63 1.04 3.67 9.21
N ASN A 64 1.38 3.31 10.45
CA ASN A 64 2.72 2.82 10.80
C ASN A 64 3.08 1.52 10.07
N LYS A 65 2.14 0.58 9.94
CA LYS A 65 2.34 -0.65 9.16
C LYS A 65 2.57 -0.35 7.68
N ILE A 66 1.81 0.57 7.09
CA ILE A 66 1.98 0.99 5.69
C ILE A 66 3.37 1.59 5.49
N ASN A 67 3.82 2.50 6.37
CA ASN A 67 5.15 3.07 6.31
C ASN A 67 6.24 1.98 6.38
N SER A 68 6.11 1.01 7.29
CA SER A 68 7.05 -0.11 7.37
C SER A 68 7.06 -0.98 6.10
N LEU A 69 5.92 -1.12 5.42
CA LEU A 69 5.83 -1.84 4.14
C LEU A 69 6.48 -1.04 3.01
N MET A 70 6.32 0.29 2.99
CA MET A 70 7.02 1.17 2.05
C MET A 70 8.54 1.08 2.22
N ASP A 71 9.04 1.10 3.44
CA ASP A 71 10.48 0.94 3.73
C ASP A 71 11.00 -0.41 3.22
N ARG A 72 10.25 -1.50 3.46
CA ARG A 72 10.60 -2.83 2.97
C ARG A 72 10.58 -2.91 1.46
N LEU A 73 9.59 -2.31 0.79
CA LEU A 73 9.52 -2.25 -0.67
C LEU A 73 10.70 -1.47 -1.24
N SER A 74 11.06 -0.33 -0.65
CA SER A 74 12.26 0.42 -1.06
C SER A 74 13.54 -0.40 -0.84
N GLY A 75 13.62 -1.17 0.24
CA GLY A 75 14.69 -2.15 0.45
C GLY A 75 14.77 -3.19 -0.68
N MET A 76 13.62 -3.76 -1.07
CA MET A 76 13.53 -4.73 -2.17
C MET A 76 13.91 -4.10 -3.52
N GLU A 77 13.49 -2.87 -3.81
CA GLU A 77 13.88 -2.15 -5.03
C GLU A 77 15.40 -2.00 -5.12
N ASN A 78 16.06 -1.63 -4.02
CA ASN A 78 17.52 -1.52 -3.94
C ASN A 78 18.22 -2.87 -4.14
N GLU A 79 17.66 -3.96 -3.61
CA GLU A 79 18.16 -5.32 -3.87
C GLU A 79 17.99 -5.73 -5.33
N ILE A 80 16.84 -5.48 -5.95
CA ILE A 80 16.60 -5.73 -7.37
C ILE A 80 17.60 -4.95 -8.23
N MET A 81 17.87 -3.68 -7.90
CA MET A 81 18.88 -2.89 -8.60
C MET A 81 20.29 -3.49 -8.46
N ARG A 82 20.65 -4.02 -7.28
CA ARG A 82 21.92 -4.72 -7.08
C ARG A 82 22.00 -6.01 -7.88
N ILE A 83 20.97 -6.85 -7.82
CA ILE A 83 20.85 -8.09 -8.58
C ILE A 83 20.98 -7.82 -10.08
N ASN A 84 20.30 -6.79 -10.59
CA ASN A 84 20.42 -6.40 -12.01
C ASN A 84 21.85 -5.97 -12.38
N LYS A 85 22.56 -5.25 -11.51
CA LYS A 85 23.97 -4.89 -11.74
C LYS A 85 24.89 -6.12 -11.74
N GLU A 86 24.66 -7.06 -10.82
CA GLU A 86 25.43 -8.30 -10.74
C GLU A 86 25.16 -9.22 -11.92
N LEU A 87 23.90 -9.40 -12.33
CA LEU A 87 23.53 -10.10 -13.56
C LEU A 87 24.15 -9.44 -14.79
N GLY A 88 24.16 -8.10 -14.86
CA GLY A 88 24.79 -7.36 -15.95
C GLY A 88 26.31 -7.58 -16.04
N LYS A 89 27.00 -7.81 -14.91
CA LYS A 89 28.42 -8.19 -14.89
C LYS A 89 28.63 -9.66 -15.23
N THR A 90 27.69 -10.51 -14.82
CA THR A 90 27.69 -11.96 -15.08
C THR A 90 27.26 -12.27 -16.51
N ALA A 91 26.88 -11.27 -17.31
CA ALA A 91 26.58 -11.40 -18.73
C ALA A 91 27.83 -11.69 -19.57
N THR A 92 28.40 -12.90 -19.39
CA THR A 92 28.62 -13.94 -20.39
C THR A 92 29.21 -13.59 -21.75
N LYS A 93 28.90 -12.46 -22.39
CA LYS A 93 29.41 -12.13 -23.73
C LYS A 93 30.92 -11.98 -23.78
N ALA A 94 31.56 -11.33 -22.82
CA ALA A 94 33.01 -11.12 -22.86
C ALA A 94 33.78 -12.42 -22.65
N GLU A 95 33.37 -13.20 -21.64
CA GLU A 95 33.98 -14.48 -21.31
C GLU A 95 33.67 -15.55 -22.37
N LEU A 96 32.44 -15.64 -22.90
CA LEU A 96 32.14 -16.51 -24.04
C LEU A 96 32.92 -16.13 -25.28
N LYS A 97 33.12 -14.84 -25.57
CA LYS A 97 33.92 -14.43 -26.75
C LYS A 97 35.38 -14.85 -26.61
N GLN A 98 35.92 -14.80 -25.40
CA GLN A 98 37.28 -15.27 -25.14
C GLN A 98 37.34 -16.79 -25.31
N ILE A 99 36.39 -17.54 -24.73
CA ILE A 99 36.31 -18.99 -24.90
C ILE A 99 36.12 -19.39 -26.37
N GLU A 100 35.24 -18.71 -27.10
CA GLU A 100 35.01 -18.88 -28.54
C GLU A 100 36.31 -18.62 -29.32
N SER A 101 37.03 -17.54 -29.01
CA SER A 101 38.34 -17.26 -29.61
C SER A 101 39.39 -18.33 -29.29
N TYR A 102 39.42 -18.90 -28.09
CA TYR A 102 40.35 -19.98 -27.74
C TYR A 102 39.99 -21.28 -28.47
N VAL A 103 38.70 -21.58 -28.58
CA VAL A 103 38.19 -22.75 -29.32
C VAL A 103 38.52 -22.63 -30.80
N ASP A 104 38.36 -21.45 -31.41
CA ASP A 104 38.67 -21.21 -32.82
C ASP A 104 40.16 -21.41 -33.15
N ILE A 105 41.06 -21.02 -32.24
CA ILE A 105 42.52 -21.21 -32.40
C ILE A 105 42.89 -22.70 -32.30
N LEU A 106 42.20 -23.45 -31.44
CA LEU A 106 42.50 -24.85 -31.15
C LEU A 106 41.76 -25.84 -32.05
N ASN A 107 40.69 -25.42 -32.73
CA ASN A 107 39.89 -26.31 -33.57
C ASN A 107 40.67 -26.70 -34.84
N PRO A 108 40.98 -27.99 -35.04
CA PRO A 108 41.80 -28.46 -36.16
C PRO A 108 41.10 -28.38 -37.53
N ILE A 109 39.79 -28.09 -37.56
CA ILE A 109 39.00 -27.90 -38.78
C ILE A 109 39.10 -26.45 -39.29
N THR A 110 39.26 -25.48 -38.38
CA THR A 110 39.30 -24.03 -38.70
C THR A 110 40.69 -23.42 -38.57
N SER A 111 41.56 -24.00 -37.74
CA SER A 111 42.92 -23.52 -37.49
C SER A 111 43.87 -23.90 -38.63
N LYS A 112 44.37 -22.88 -39.35
CA LYS A 112 45.48 -23.05 -40.29
C LYS A 112 46.77 -23.02 -39.50
N PHE A 113 47.24 -24.19 -39.06
CA PHE A 113 48.54 -24.33 -38.44
C PHE A 113 49.62 -24.01 -39.47
N VAL A 114 50.45 -23.03 -39.13
CA VAL A 114 51.64 -22.66 -39.92
C VAL A 114 52.87 -23.07 -39.13
N THR A 115 53.90 -23.50 -39.86
CA THR A 115 55.22 -23.71 -39.27
C THR A 115 55.86 -22.37 -38.91
N LYS A 116 56.83 -22.39 -38.00
CA LYS A 116 57.55 -21.17 -37.57
C LYS A 116 58.16 -20.44 -38.77
N ASP A 117 58.73 -21.20 -39.71
CA ASP A 117 59.38 -20.67 -40.91
C ASP A 117 58.36 -20.02 -41.87
N GLU A 118 57.15 -20.59 -42.00
CA GLU A 118 56.06 -20.01 -42.80
C GLU A 118 55.52 -18.71 -42.18
N LEU A 119 55.40 -18.68 -40.84
CA LEU A 119 54.97 -17.48 -40.12
C LEU A 119 55.97 -16.34 -40.31
N GLU A 120 57.26 -16.60 -40.13
CA GLU A 120 58.33 -15.63 -40.33
C GLU A 120 58.29 -15.06 -41.76
N ARG A 121 58.10 -15.92 -42.77
CA ARG A 121 58.02 -15.49 -44.17
C ARG A 121 56.79 -14.60 -44.44
N ILE A 122 55.62 -14.97 -43.90
CA ILE A 122 54.39 -14.17 -44.04
C ILE A 122 54.54 -12.81 -43.35
N MET A 123 55.19 -12.77 -42.18
CA MET A 123 55.46 -11.53 -41.46
C MET A 123 56.42 -10.62 -42.22
N GLU A 124 57.51 -11.16 -42.76
CA GLU A 124 58.45 -10.41 -43.58
C GLU A 124 57.79 -9.84 -44.84
N GLU A 125 56.95 -10.61 -45.53
CA GLU A 125 56.20 -10.15 -46.69
C GLU A 125 55.20 -9.04 -46.34
N ARG A 126 54.55 -9.13 -45.17
CA ARG A 126 53.64 -8.08 -44.68
C ARG A 126 54.38 -6.80 -44.31
N ILE A 127 55.52 -6.91 -43.62
CA ILE A 127 56.38 -5.77 -43.27
C ILE A 127 56.89 -5.09 -44.54
N LYS A 128 57.34 -5.86 -45.54
CA LYS A 128 57.73 -5.32 -46.85
C LYS A 128 56.58 -4.61 -47.54
N ARG A 129 55.36 -5.19 -47.53
CA ARG A 129 54.15 -4.56 -48.09
C ARG A 129 53.78 -3.26 -47.38
N LEU A 130 53.80 -3.24 -46.05
CA LEU A 130 53.52 -2.04 -45.25
C LEU A 130 54.55 -0.94 -45.52
N ASN A 131 55.84 -1.29 -45.62
CA ASN A 131 56.90 -0.35 -45.96
C ASN A 131 56.81 0.17 -47.41
N LEU A 132 56.22 -0.60 -48.33
CA LEU A 132 55.91 -0.17 -49.70
C LEU A 132 54.70 0.79 -49.75
N ILE A 133 53.72 0.60 -48.88
CA ILE A 133 52.55 1.48 -48.73
C ILE A 133 52.94 2.81 -48.05
N LEU A 134 53.83 2.76 -47.06
CA LEU A 134 54.35 3.93 -46.33
C LEU A 134 55.43 4.72 -47.11
N LYS A 135 55.93 4.19 -48.24
CA LYS A 135 56.89 4.86 -49.15
C LYS A 135 56.22 5.49 -50.39
N ARG A 136 54.88 5.54 -50.43
CA ARG A 136 54.10 6.40 -51.33
C ARG A 136 53.58 7.60 -50.54
#